data_AF-A0A258IEE3-F1
#
_entry.id   AF-A0A258IEE3-F1
#
_cell.length_a   1.000
_cell.length_b   1.000
_cell.length_c   1.000
_cell.angle_alpha   90.00
_cell.angle_beta   90.00
_cell.angle_gamma   90.00
#
_symmetry.space_group_name_H-M   'P 1'
#
loop_
_entity.id
_entity.type
_entity.pdbx_description
1 polymer ?
#
loop_
_entity_poly.entity_id
_entity_poly.type
_entity_poly.pdbx_seq_one_letter_code
_entity_poly.pdbx_strand_id
1 'polypeptide(L)'
;MNLPFIDWAWRSRGEIAIEPPLTTEETFARLQPLVDKDTTECDFGDNTLTYVKGNPAAQDRLATFSQGMFTVEQHGGLTKVLYDVKSNALALVLLAPLFFVGFAQIAVAINHWEDRKAEAVQSEGEADKEEDEEPAPHHWIDEALGAPAPETLEQKKQRMEEEGEQKKEKLPTTPSYVLAGLFLFLYILGRFLEPFLFRRTLKRALNLELAEMKAVAPEAAQPGRAS
;
A
#
# COMPACT_ATOMS: atom_id res chain seq x y z
N MET A 1 8.33 3.45 21.33
CA MET A 1 7.40 4.60 21.38
C MET A 1 6.01 4.09 21.00
N ASN A 2 5.06 4.11 21.93
CA ASN A 2 3.65 3.75 21.65
C ASN A 2 2.93 4.99 21.15
N LEU A 3 2.60 5.03 19.86
CA LEU A 3 1.77 6.07 19.27
C LEU A 3 0.37 5.47 19.09
N PRO A 4 -0.54 5.62 20.06
CA PRO A 4 -1.80 4.86 20.10
C PRO A 4 -2.69 5.06 18.87
N PHE A 5 -2.64 6.25 18.25
CA PHE A 5 -3.38 6.56 17.01
C PHE A 5 -2.81 5.83 15.79
N ILE A 6 -1.50 5.72 15.72
CA ILE A 6 -0.79 5.08 14.63
C ILE A 6 -0.90 3.55 14.76
N ASP A 7 -0.82 3.02 15.99
CA ASP A 7 -1.09 1.61 16.27
C ASP A 7 -2.53 1.20 15.93
N TRP A 8 -3.51 2.07 16.18
CA TRP A 8 -4.92 1.80 15.83
C TRP A 8 -5.17 1.67 14.32
N ALA A 9 -4.33 2.30 13.50
CA ALA A 9 -4.53 2.37 12.06
C ALA A 9 -4.23 1.04 11.34
N TRP A 10 -3.36 0.19 11.91
CA TRP A 10 -2.95 -1.11 11.35
C TRP A 10 -3.14 -2.30 12.28
N ARG A 11 -3.58 -2.09 13.53
CA ARG A 11 -3.96 -3.17 14.45
C ARG A 11 -5.48 -3.36 14.48
N SER A 12 -5.90 -4.62 14.44
CA SER A 12 -7.27 -5.02 14.70
C SER A 12 -7.34 -5.60 16.11
N ARG A 13 -8.15 -4.96 16.97
CA ARG A 13 -8.41 -5.39 18.35
C ARG A 13 -9.87 -5.75 18.53
N GLY A 14 -10.15 -6.70 19.40
CA GLY A 14 -11.51 -7.00 19.82
C GLY A 14 -11.60 -8.14 20.80
N GLU A 15 -12.84 -8.44 21.16
CA GLU A 15 -13.19 -9.54 22.06
C GLU A 15 -14.22 -10.45 21.37
N ILE A 16 -14.16 -11.74 21.69
CA ILE A 16 -15.13 -12.74 21.27
C ILE A 16 -15.53 -13.53 22.51
N ALA A 17 -16.81 -13.50 22.87
CA ALA A 17 -17.37 -14.41 23.85
C ALA A 17 -17.55 -15.80 23.25
N ILE A 18 -17.18 -16.82 24.01
CA ILE A 18 -17.31 -18.24 23.64
C ILE A 18 -18.46 -18.83 24.44
N GLU A 19 -19.38 -19.47 23.73
CA GLU A 19 -20.49 -20.23 24.30
C GLU A 19 -20.54 -21.61 23.60
N PRO A 20 -20.53 -22.73 24.34
CA PRO A 20 -20.35 -22.87 25.79
C PRO A 20 -18.93 -22.47 26.26
N PRO A 21 -18.75 -22.10 27.55
CA PRO A 21 -17.44 -21.70 28.07
C PRO A 21 -16.43 -22.83 27.93
N LEU A 22 -15.28 -22.52 27.31
CA LEU A 22 -14.15 -23.43 27.13
C LEU A 22 -13.05 -23.12 28.13
N THR A 23 -12.25 -24.13 28.45
CA THR A 23 -11.00 -23.91 29.21
C THR A 23 -9.95 -23.21 28.33
N THR A 24 -8.93 -22.62 28.94
CA THR A 24 -7.83 -21.97 28.23
C THR A 24 -7.11 -22.94 27.30
N GLU A 25 -6.83 -24.16 27.77
CA GLU A 25 -6.19 -25.21 26.98
C GLU A 25 -7.03 -25.62 25.77
N GLU A 26 -8.34 -25.86 25.95
CA GLU A 26 -9.24 -26.21 24.86
C GLU A 26 -9.37 -25.09 23.83
N THR A 27 -9.38 -23.84 24.30
CA THR A 27 -9.43 -22.65 23.44
C THR A 27 -8.18 -22.57 22.57
N PHE A 28 -7.00 -22.75 23.16
CA PHE A 28 -5.74 -22.75 22.40
C PHE A 28 -5.63 -23.94 21.46
N ALA A 29 -6.06 -25.14 21.87
CA ALA A 29 -6.10 -26.30 20.99
C ALA A 29 -6.98 -26.07 19.75
N ARG A 30 -8.08 -25.32 19.86
CA ARG A 30 -8.93 -24.95 18.72
C ARG A 30 -8.35 -23.83 17.84
N LEU A 31 -7.57 -22.93 18.43
CA LEU A 31 -6.89 -21.86 17.69
C LEU A 31 -5.61 -22.33 17.01
N GLN A 32 -4.94 -23.36 17.56
CA GLN A 32 -3.67 -23.85 17.07
C GLN A 32 -3.69 -24.19 15.57
N PRO A 33 -4.68 -24.92 15.00
CA PRO A 33 -4.70 -25.21 13.55
C PRO A 33 -4.80 -23.96 12.63
N LEU A 34 -5.22 -22.82 13.17
CA LEU A 34 -5.32 -21.56 12.44
C LEU A 34 -3.96 -20.83 12.39
N VAL A 35 -3.14 -21.04 13.40
CA VAL A 35 -1.87 -20.35 13.62
C VAL A 35 -0.69 -21.23 13.23
N ASP A 36 -0.71 -22.50 13.62
CA ASP A 36 0.32 -23.52 13.44
C ASP A 36 0.38 -23.99 11.98
N LYS A 37 1.27 -23.33 11.24
CA LYS A 37 1.66 -23.64 9.86
C LYS A 37 3.17 -23.53 9.78
N ASP A 38 3.79 -24.32 8.91
CA ASP A 38 5.24 -24.64 8.82
C ASP A 38 6.26 -23.50 9.03
N THR A 39 5.87 -22.23 8.89
CA THR A 39 6.72 -21.03 9.04
C THR A 39 6.30 -20.08 10.19
N THR A 40 5.48 -20.57 11.13
CA THR A 40 4.93 -19.76 12.22
C THR A 40 5.59 -20.09 13.55
N GLU A 41 6.19 -19.10 14.19
CA GLU A 41 6.66 -19.20 15.56
C GLU A 41 5.49 -18.90 16.50
N CYS A 42 5.21 -19.84 17.43
CA CYS A 42 4.15 -19.71 18.43
C CYS A 42 4.76 -19.76 19.82
N ASP A 43 4.37 -18.81 20.67
CA ASP A 43 4.72 -18.78 22.09
C ASP A 43 3.44 -18.90 22.93
N PHE A 44 3.39 -19.92 23.77
CA PHE A 44 2.25 -20.24 24.62
C PHE A 44 2.62 -19.92 26.07
N GLY A 45 2.08 -18.83 26.60
CA GLY A 45 2.09 -18.53 28.03
C GLY A 45 0.86 -19.08 28.74
N ASP A 46 0.76 -18.83 30.05
CA ASP A 46 -0.32 -19.35 30.91
C ASP A 46 -1.73 -19.02 30.41
N ASN A 47 -1.89 -17.85 29.79
CA ASN A 47 -3.18 -17.38 29.31
C ASN A 47 -3.09 -16.53 28.04
N THR A 48 -1.91 -16.53 27.41
CA THR A 48 -1.62 -15.72 26.23
C THR A 48 -0.96 -16.59 25.17
N LEU A 49 -1.48 -16.53 23.95
CA LEU A 49 -0.89 -17.14 22.76
C LEU A 49 -0.39 -16.02 21.86
N THR A 50 0.92 -15.95 21.65
CA THR A 50 1.54 -15.00 20.70
C THR A 50 2.03 -15.77 19.49
N TYR A 51 1.87 -15.18 18.31
CA TYR A 51 2.37 -15.79 17.08
C TYR A 51 3.02 -14.78 16.14
N VAL A 52 4.03 -15.25 15.42
CA VAL A 52 4.73 -14.50 14.35
C VAL A 52 4.87 -15.40 13.14
N LYS A 53 4.32 -14.98 12.00
CA LYS A 53 4.38 -15.69 10.71
C LYS A 53 5.49 -15.09 9.85
N GLY A 54 6.45 -15.91 9.44
CA GLY A 54 7.54 -15.48 8.57
C GLY A 54 7.12 -15.38 7.11
N ASN A 55 6.64 -16.48 6.53
CA ASN A 55 6.25 -16.56 5.12
C ASN A 55 4.91 -17.31 4.97
N PRO A 56 3.77 -16.61 5.10
CA PRO A 56 2.47 -17.25 5.02
C PRO A 56 2.16 -17.68 3.58
N ALA A 57 1.75 -18.94 3.41
CA ALA A 57 1.26 -19.43 2.13
C ALA A 57 0.06 -18.61 1.65
N ALA A 58 -0.12 -18.43 0.33
CA ALA A 58 -1.24 -17.67 -0.23
C ALA A 58 -2.63 -18.22 0.15
N GLN A 59 -2.71 -19.50 0.51
CA GLN A 59 -3.94 -20.15 1.00
C GLN A 59 -4.18 -19.98 2.51
N ASP A 60 -3.30 -19.26 3.21
CA ASP A 60 -3.48 -18.97 4.62
C ASP A 60 -4.57 -17.92 4.84
N ARG A 61 -5.65 -18.31 5.53
CA ARG A 61 -6.76 -17.43 5.91
C ARG A 61 -6.31 -16.28 6.79
N LEU A 62 -5.15 -16.41 7.45
CA LEU A 62 -4.51 -15.38 8.25
C LEU A 62 -3.24 -14.80 7.61
N ALA A 63 -3.01 -14.96 6.29
CA ALA A 63 -1.82 -14.46 5.62
C ALA A 63 -1.62 -12.95 5.77
N THR A 64 -2.71 -12.20 5.85
CA THR A 64 -2.70 -10.74 6.07
C THR A 64 -2.25 -10.35 7.48
N PHE A 65 -2.40 -11.26 8.46
CA PHE A 65 -2.06 -11.04 9.86
C PHE A 65 -0.76 -11.74 10.21
N SER A 66 0.37 -11.07 9.97
CA SER A 66 1.70 -11.65 10.19
C SER A 66 2.05 -11.81 11.67
N GLN A 67 1.41 -11.07 12.56
CA GLN A 67 1.68 -11.12 13.99
C GLN A 67 0.39 -10.91 14.77
N GLY A 68 0.23 -11.64 15.86
CA GLY A 68 -0.93 -11.48 16.73
C GLY A 68 -0.73 -12.04 18.13
N MET A 69 -1.59 -11.60 19.03
CA MET A 69 -1.67 -12.04 20.41
C MET A 69 -3.13 -12.34 20.74
N PHE A 70 -3.36 -13.49 21.37
CA PHE A 70 -4.65 -13.91 21.93
C PHE A 70 -4.54 -14.03 23.44
N THR A 71 -5.52 -13.52 24.18
CA THR A 71 -5.58 -13.65 25.64
C THR A 71 -6.95 -14.19 26.03
N VAL A 72 -7.00 -15.21 26.91
CA VAL A 72 -8.25 -15.91 27.26
C VAL A 72 -8.74 -15.47 28.64
N GLU A 73 -9.71 -14.58 28.73
CA GLU A 73 -10.27 -14.20 30.04
C GLU A 73 -11.43 -15.10 30.42
N GLN A 74 -11.38 -15.71 31.61
CA GLN A 74 -12.47 -16.50 32.17
C GLN A 74 -13.04 -15.78 33.41
N HIS A 75 -14.27 -15.30 33.32
CA HIS A 75 -14.94 -14.61 34.43
C HIS A 75 -16.41 -15.06 34.54
N GLY A 76 -16.82 -15.49 35.73
CA GLY A 76 -18.23 -15.73 36.05
C GLY A 76 -18.92 -16.81 35.20
N GLY A 77 -18.17 -17.80 34.70
CA GLY A 77 -18.70 -18.85 33.81
C GLY A 77 -18.78 -18.44 32.33
N LEU A 78 -18.21 -17.29 31.96
CA LEU A 78 -18.04 -16.85 30.57
C LEU A 78 -16.57 -16.89 30.19
N THR A 79 -16.27 -17.45 29.02
CA THR A 79 -14.92 -17.41 28.43
C THR A 79 -14.91 -16.37 27.32
N LYS A 80 -13.97 -15.42 27.39
CA LYS A 80 -13.73 -14.40 26.37
C LYS A 80 -12.33 -14.54 25.80
N VAL A 81 -12.20 -14.39 24.49
CA VAL A 81 -10.90 -14.29 23.82
C VAL A 81 -10.70 -12.86 23.35
N LEU A 82 -9.73 -12.18 23.95
CA LEU A 82 -9.19 -10.92 23.47
C LEU A 82 -8.18 -11.21 22.37
N TYR A 83 -8.21 -10.41 21.32
CA TYR A 83 -7.22 -10.50 20.24
C TYR A 83 -6.64 -9.11 19.93
N ASP A 84 -5.34 -9.06 19.66
CA ASP A 84 -4.61 -7.93 19.09
C ASP A 84 -3.76 -8.47 17.93
N VAL A 85 -4.16 -8.15 16.70
CA VAL A 85 -3.46 -8.61 15.49
C VAL A 85 -3.03 -7.44 14.61
N LYS A 86 -1.86 -7.57 13.98
CA LYS A 86 -1.30 -6.56 13.08
C LYS A 86 -1.48 -6.98 11.62
N SER A 87 -2.05 -6.09 10.79
CA SER A 87 -2.17 -6.29 9.34
C SER A 87 -1.14 -5.45 8.59
N ASN A 88 -0.22 -6.12 7.90
CA ASN A 88 0.76 -5.44 7.04
C ASN A 88 0.11 -4.88 5.77
N ALA A 89 -0.95 -5.52 5.27
CA ALA A 89 -1.68 -5.02 4.11
C ALA A 89 -2.35 -3.68 4.39
N LEU A 90 -3.05 -3.53 5.53
CA LEU A 90 -3.61 -2.24 5.93
C LEU A 90 -2.53 -1.17 6.14
N ALA A 91 -1.39 -1.54 6.71
CA ALA A 91 -0.28 -0.60 6.88
C ALA A 91 0.22 -0.06 5.53
N LEU A 92 0.39 -0.92 4.53
CA LEU A 92 0.82 -0.52 3.18
C LEU A 92 -0.24 0.30 2.44
N VAL A 93 -1.51 -0.13 2.50
CA VAL A 93 -2.63 0.57 1.85
C VAL A 93 -2.90 1.93 2.50
N LEU A 94 -2.64 2.09 3.80
CA LEU A 94 -2.68 3.39 4.48
C LEU A 94 -1.55 4.32 4.05
N LEU A 95 -0.37 3.75 3.78
CA LEU A 95 0.82 4.53 3.43
C LEU A 95 0.81 4.98 1.97
N ALA A 96 0.18 4.21 1.08
CA ALA A 96 0.11 4.51 -0.34
C ALA A 96 -0.49 5.89 -0.68
N PRO A 97 -1.64 6.33 -0.11
CA PRO A 97 -2.18 7.66 -0.33
C PRO A 97 -1.20 8.78 0.01
N LEU A 98 -0.45 8.62 1.12
CA LEU A 98 0.53 9.60 1.55
C LEU A 98 1.68 9.71 0.55
N PHE A 99 2.14 8.58 -0.01
CA PHE A 99 3.15 8.57 -1.07
C PHE A 99 2.65 9.30 -2.32
N PHE A 100 1.44 9.00 -2.79
CA PHE A 100 0.90 9.63 -3.99
C PHE A 100 0.68 11.14 -3.82
N VAL A 101 0.18 11.58 -2.66
CA VAL A 101 0.10 13.01 -2.34
C VAL A 101 1.50 13.63 -2.29
N GLY A 102 2.49 12.94 -1.71
CA GLY A 102 3.89 13.38 -1.69
C GLY A 102 4.46 13.61 -3.10
N PHE A 103 4.26 12.66 -4.02
CA PHE A 103 4.66 12.83 -5.42
C PHE A 103 3.94 13.98 -6.11
N ALA A 104 2.64 14.20 -5.83
CA ALA A 104 1.91 15.34 -6.35
C ALA A 104 2.53 16.67 -5.89
N GLN A 105 2.90 16.78 -4.61
CA GLN A 105 3.53 17.98 -4.05
C GLN A 105 4.92 18.23 -4.64
N ILE A 106 5.71 17.18 -4.84
CA ILE A 106 7.01 17.28 -5.52
C ILE A 106 6.83 17.80 -6.95
N ALA A 107 5.89 17.25 -7.71
CA ALA A 107 5.60 17.69 -9.07
C ALA A 107 5.13 19.16 -9.11
N VAL A 108 4.28 19.58 -8.17
CA VAL A 108 3.86 20.99 -8.02
C VAL A 108 5.06 21.90 -7.75
N ALA A 109 5.95 21.50 -6.85
CA ALA A 109 7.15 22.28 -6.51
C ALA A 109 8.11 22.41 -7.71
N ILE A 110 8.31 21.33 -8.48
CA ILE A 110 9.12 21.35 -9.70
C ILE A 110 8.51 22.29 -10.73
N ASN A 111 7.20 22.17 -10.98
CA ASN A 111 6.50 23.06 -11.91
C ASN A 111 6.65 24.53 -11.50
N HIS A 112 6.50 24.86 -10.21
CA HIS A 112 6.72 26.23 -9.73
C HIS A 112 8.17 26.70 -9.87
N TRP A 113 9.15 25.82 -9.68
CA TRP A 113 10.56 26.16 -9.85
C TRP A 113 10.90 26.40 -11.33
N GLU A 114 10.35 25.59 -12.23
CA GLU A 114 10.47 25.79 -13.68
C GLU A 114 9.77 27.07 -14.14
N ASP A 115 8.56 27.34 -13.65
CA ASP A 115 7.83 28.59 -13.91
C ASP A 115 8.68 29.80 -13.49
N ARG A 116 9.23 29.80 -12.26
CA ARG A 116 10.11 30.89 -11.78
C ARG A 116 11.42 31.02 -12.56
N LYS A 117 12.00 29.91 -12.99
CA LYS A 117 13.21 29.94 -13.84
C LYS A 117 12.90 30.51 -15.21
N ALA A 118 11.74 30.17 -15.79
CA ALA A 118 11.29 30.74 -17.05
C ALA A 118 11.00 32.24 -16.93
N GLU A 119 10.30 32.66 -15.87
CA GLU A 119 10.03 34.08 -15.57
C GLU A 119 11.32 34.88 -15.36
N ALA A 120 12.30 34.33 -14.64
CA ALA A 120 13.60 34.97 -14.43
C ALA A 120 14.36 35.17 -15.76
N VAL A 121 14.42 34.14 -16.60
CA VAL A 121 15.06 34.21 -17.93
C VAL A 121 14.32 35.17 -18.87
N GLN A 122 12.98 35.24 -18.79
CA GLN A 122 12.20 36.22 -19.54
C GLN A 122 12.44 37.66 -19.05
N SER A 123 12.55 37.87 -17.73
CA SER A 123 12.83 39.18 -17.15
C SER A 123 14.26 39.68 -17.40
N GLU A 124 15.25 38.77 -17.42
CA GLU A 124 16.63 39.07 -17.80
C GLU A 124 16.74 39.29 -19.32
N GLY A 125 16.06 38.49 -20.15
CA GLY A 125 16.00 38.67 -21.60
C GLY A 125 15.19 39.89 -22.07
N GLU A 126 14.34 40.48 -21.22
CA GLU A 126 13.72 41.79 -21.47
C GLU A 126 14.59 42.96 -21.02
N ALA A 127 15.48 42.76 -20.04
CA ALA A 127 16.46 43.76 -19.63
C ALA A 127 17.67 43.84 -20.57
N ASP A 128 17.93 42.79 -21.37
CA ASP A 128 19.05 42.69 -22.31
C ASP A 128 18.63 42.91 -23.78
N LYS A 129 17.53 43.63 -24.04
CA LYS A 129 17.11 44.06 -25.38
C LYS A 129 17.96 45.22 -25.96
N GLU A 130 19.20 45.36 -25.50
CA GLU A 130 20.21 46.25 -26.10
C GLU A 130 21.55 45.53 -26.16
N GLU A 131 21.65 44.46 -26.95
CA GLU A 131 22.83 44.15 -27.77
C GLU A 131 22.50 43.01 -28.74
N ASP A 132 22.17 43.38 -29.98
CA ASP A 132 22.04 42.49 -31.13
C ASP A 132 23.39 41.82 -31.43
N GLU A 133 23.63 40.62 -30.92
CA GLU A 133 24.74 39.78 -31.40
C GLU A 133 24.27 38.82 -32.50
N GLU A 134 24.89 38.96 -33.67
CA GLU A 134 24.72 38.10 -34.84
C GLU A 134 25.01 36.63 -34.52
N PRO A 135 24.34 35.66 -35.19
CA PRO A 135 24.49 34.25 -34.86
C PRO A 135 25.94 33.78 -35.02
N ALA A 136 26.45 33.11 -33.99
CA ALA A 136 27.80 32.55 -33.97
C ALA A 136 28.06 31.64 -35.19
N PRO A 137 29.26 31.68 -35.79
CA PRO A 137 29.57 30.91 -36.99
C PRO A 137 29.52 29.41 -36.73
N HIS A 138 29.19 28.65 -37.79
CA HIS A 138 29.08 27.19 -37.71
C HIS A 138 30.32 26.52 -37.14
N HIS A 139 30.10 25.53 -36.29
CA HIS A 139 31.15 24.60 -35.92
C HIS A 139 31.46 23.71 -37.14
N TRP A 140 32.74 23.45 -37.39
CA TRP A 140 33.23 22.72 -38.57
C TRP A 140 32.63 21.31 -38.79
N ILE A 141 32.03 20.72 -37.74
CA ILE A 141 31.37 19.40 -37.79
C ILE A 141 29.96 19.51 -38.39
N ASP A 142 29.22 20.58 -38.09
CA ASP A 142 27.86 20.80 -38.58
C ASP A 142 27.84 21.11 -40.08
N GLU A 143 28.87 21.82 -40.56
CA GLU A 143 29.04 22.11 -41.99
C GLU A 143 29.39 20.86 -42.81
N ALA A 144 30.19 19.95 -42.24
CA ALA A 144 30.50 18.65 -42.87
C ALA A 144 29.27 17.71 -42.93
N LEU A 145 28.31 17.86 -42.01
CA LEU A 145 27.07 17.09 -41.96
C LEU A 145 25.94 17.73 -42.78
N GLY A 146 26.19 18.87 -43.43
CA GLY A 146 25.20 19.57 -44.24
C GLY A 146 24.04 20.13 -43.41
N ALA A 147 24.28 20.46 -42.14
CA ALA A 147 23.28 21.10 -41.31
C ALA A 147 22.88 22.46 -41.93
N PRO A 148 21.58 22.80 -41.97
CA PRO A 148 21.12 24.08 -42.51
C PRO A 148 21.66 25.25 -41.68
N ALA A 149 21.84 26.40 -42.35
CA ALA A 149 22.34 27.63 -41.71
C ALA A 149 21.52 28.02 -40.47
N PRO A 150 22.14 28.56 -39.40
CA PRO A 150 21.41 29.01 -38.22
C PRO A 150 20.40 30.08 -38.62
N GLU A 151 19.15 29.89 -38.21
CA GLU A 151 18.09 30.85 -38.51
C GLU A 151 18.35 32.19 -37.84
N THR A 152 18.06 33.27 -38.57
CA THR A 152 18.07 34.62 -38.00
C THR A 152 17.04 34.73 -36.88
N LEU A 153 17.29 35.59 -35.88
CA LEU A 153 16.37 35.80 -34.75
C LEU A 153 14.95 36.17 -35.21
N GLU A 154 14.80 36.86 -36.34
CA GLU A 154 13.49 37.17 -36.94
C GLU A 154 12.77 35.93 -37.46
N GLN A 155 13.48 35.03 -38.17
CA GLN A 155 12.92 33.76 -38.64
C GLN A 155 12.56 32.84 -37.47
N LYS A 156 13.38 32.82 -36.42
CA LYS A 156 13.12 32.06 -35.19
C LYS A 156 11.89 32.58 -34.44
N LYS A 157 11.70 33.91 -34.38
CA LYS A 157 10.50 34.54 -33.79
C LYS A 157 9.24 34.25 -34.62
N GLN A 158 9.32 34.37 -35.94
CA GLN A 158 8.21 34.06 -36.85
C GLN A 158 7.81 32.59 -36.76
N ARG A 159 8.78 31.66 -36.69
CA ARG A 159 8.50 30.23 -36.48
C ARG A 159 7.85 29.98 -35.11
N MET A 160 8.28 30.65 -34.04
CA MET A 160 7.64 30.54 -32.72
C MET A 160 6.21 31.12 -32.68
N GLU A 161 5.94 32.18 -33.45
CA GLU A 161 4.59 32.73 -33.63
C GLU A 161 3.69 31.80 -34.47
N GLU A 162 4.22 31.16 -35.52
CA GLU A 162 3.49 30.23 -36.39
C GLU A 162 3.26 28.85 -35.76
N GLU A 163 4.24 28.29 -35.05
CA GLU A 163 4.11 26.99 -34.37
C GLU A 163 3.37 27.09 -33.02
N GLY A 164 3.11 28.31 -32.55
CA GLY A 164 2.60 28.59 -31.21
C GLY A 164 3.63 28.23 -30.15
N GLU A 165 3.81 29.08 -29.14
CA GLU A 165 4.70 28.79 -28.01
C GLU A 165 4.40 27.39 -27.46
N GLN A 166 5.32 26.44 -27.66
CA GLN A 166 5.30 25.17 -26.96
C GLN A 166 5.57 25.48 -25.49
N LYS A 167 4.51 25.82 -24.76
CA LYS A 167 4.55 25.93 -23.30
C LYS A 167 5.07 24.59 -22.80
N LYS A 168 6.22 24.62 -22.11
CA LYS A 168 6.80 23.45 -21.46
C LYS A 168 5.69 22.70 -20.71
N GLU A 169 5.46 21.46 -21.11
CA GLU A 169 4.37 20.66 -20.55
C GLU A 169 4.63 20.46 -19.05
N LYS A 170 3.71 20.99 -18.22
CA LYS A 170 3.80 20.85 -16.76
C LYS A 170 3.67 19.38 -16.39
N LEU A 171 4.39 18.96 -15.36
CA LEU A 171 4.25 17.61 -14.81
C LEU A 171 2.79 17.39 -14.36
N PRO A 172 2.11 16.33 -14.83
CA PRO A 172 0.70 16.09 -14.53
C PRO A 172 0.53 15.62 -13.08
N THR A 173 -0.26 16.37 -12.30
CA THR A 173 -0.49 16.08 -10.87
C THR A 173 -1.80 15.32 -10.61
N THR A 174 -2.74 15.39 -11.56
CA THR A 174 -4.08 14.78 -11.49
C THR A 174 -4.05 13.28 -11.22
N PRO A 175 -3.20 12.46 -11.90
CA PRO A 175 -3.16 11.01 -11.67
C PRO A 175 -2.80 10.66 -10.22
N SER A 176 -1.88 11.39 -9.60
CA SER A 176 -1.46 11.18 -8.22
C SER A 176 -2.60 11.40 -7.23
N TYR A 177 -3.43 12.43 -7.42
CA TYR A 177 -4.59 12.66 -6.56
C TYR A 177 -5.67 11.59 -6.75
N VAL A 178 -5.91 11.12 -7.98
CA VAL A 178 -6.88 10.04 -8.25
C VAL A 178 -6.44 8.74 -7.58
N LEU A 179 -5.16 8.37 -7.71
CA LEU A 179 -4.60 7.19 -7.05
C LEU A 179 -4.66 7.33 -5.52
N ALA A 180 -4.31 8.50 -4.97
CA ALA A 180 -4.43 8.74 -3.54
C ALA A 180 -5.87 8.52 -3.03
N GLY A 181 -6.87 9.04 -3.75
CA GLY A 181 -8.29 8.82 -3.43
C GLY A 181 -8.71 7.35 -3.49
N LEU A 182 -8.28 6.62 -4.53
CA LEU A 182 -8.56 5.19 -4.67
C LEU A 182 -7.98 4.37 -3.51
N PHE A 183 -6.70 4.58 -3.19
CA PHE A 183 -6.07 3.86 -2.08
C PHE A 183 -6.66 4.23 -0.72
N LEU A 184 -7.08 5.49 -0.53
CA LEU A 184 -7.80 5.91 0.68
C LEU A 184 -9.14 5.18 0.80
N PHE A 185 -9.88 5.06 -0.30
CA PHE A 185 -11.12 4.28 -0.32
C PHE A 185 -10.88 2.80 0.01
N LEU A 186 -9.85 2.19 -0.60
CA LEU A 186 -9.47 0.80 -0.32
C LEU A 186 -9.05 0.62 1.14
N TYR A 187 -8.34 1.58 1.73
CA TYR A 187 -7.97 1.57 3.14
C TYR A 187 -9.22 1.53 4.02
N ILE A 188 -10.18 2.42 3.79
CA ILE A 188 -11.43 2.48 4.55
C ILE A 188 -12.18 1.16 4.42
N LEU A 189 -12.31 0.63 3.20
CA LEU A 189 -12.98 -0.64 2.96
C LEU A 189 -12.31 -1.80 3.69
N GLY A 190 -10.99 -1.93 3.55
CA GLY A 190 -10.18 -2.94 4.26
C GLY A 190 -10.29 -2.79 5.77
N ARG A 191 -10.34 -1.56 6.28
CA ARG A 191 -10.40 -1.27 7.72
C ARG A 191 -11.65 -1.82 8.39
N PHE A 192 -12.77 -1.86 7.66
CA PHE A 192 -14.01 -2.47 8.14
C PHE A 192 -14.07 -3.98 7.85
N LEU A 193 -13.58 -4.41 6.69
CA LEU A 193 -13.70 -5.80 6.26
C LEU A 193 -12.73 -6.73 7.01
N GLU A 194 -11.51 -6.28 7.32
CA GLU A 194 -10.50 -7.10 8.00
C GLU A 194 -10.94 -7.55 9.41
N PRO A 195 -11.36 -6.66 10.34
CA PRO A 195 -11.86 -7.09 11.64
C PRO A 195 -13.08 -8.01 11.53
N PHE A 196 -13.95 -7.76 10.55
CA PHE A 196 -15.14 -8.57 10.33
C PHE A 196 -14.80 -9.99 9.88
N LEU A 197 -13.92 -10.13 8.88
CA LEU A 197 -13.47 -11.43 8.37
C LEU A 197 -12.66 -12.20 9.42
N PHE A 198 -11.82 -11.50 10.17
CA PHE A 198 -11.03 -12.10 11.25
C PHE A 198 -11.93 -12.65 12.36
N ARG A 199 -12.88 -11.83 12.87
CA ARG A 199 -13.88 -12.28 13.86
C ARG A 199 -14.68 -13.48 13.36
N ARG A 200 -15.11 -13.46 12.11
CA ARG A 200 -15.85 -14.59 11.51
C ARG A 200 -15.01 -15.86 11.47
N THR A 201 -13.73 -15.73 11.15
CA THR A 201 -12.81 -16.87 11.05
C THR A 201 -12.51 -17.46 12.43
N LEU A 202 -12.26 -16.60 13.43
CA LEU A 202 -12.09 -17.03 14.81
C LEU A 202 -13.33 -17.73 15.36
N LYS A 203 -14.52 -17.16 15.16
CA LYS A 203 -15.78 -17.81 15.58
C LYS A 203 -15.94 -19.21 14.97
N ARG A 204 -15.61 -19.38 13.69
CA ARG A 204 -15.66 -20.71 13.03
C ARG A 204 -14.64 -21.70 13.58
N ALA A 205 -13.43 -21.24 13.89
CA ALA A 205 -12.40 -22.08 14.50
C ALA A 205 -12.79 -22.51 15.92
N LEU A 206 -13.28 -21.58 16.72
CA LEU A 206 -13.72 -21.82 18.10
C LEU A 206 -14.97 -22.70 18.17
N ASN A 207 -15.86 -22.62 17.18
CA ASN A 207 -17.05 -23.47 17.08
C ASN A 207 -16.80 -24.81 16.35
N LEU A 208 -15.54 -25.20 16.11
CA LEU A 208 -15.14 -26.46 15.45
C LEU A 208 -15.57 -26.68 13.99
N GLU A 209 -16.28 -25.75 13.33
CA GLU A 209 -16.63 -25.87 11.90
C GLU A 209 -15.40 -26.05 10.99
N LEU A 210 -14.24 -25.50 11.37
CA LEU A 210 -13.02 -25.58 10.56
C LEU A 210 -12.42 -27.00 10.51
N ALA A 211 -12.54 -27.76 11.60
CA ALA A 211 -12.03 -29.12 11.68
C ALA A 211 -12.88 -30.07 10.83
N GLU A 212 -14.21 -29.89 10.85
CA GLU A 212 -15.13 -30.62 9.97
C GLU A 212 -14.90 -30.27 8.49
N MET A 213 -14.67 -29.00 8.14
CA MET A 213 -14.35 -28.62 6.75
C MET A 213 -13.02 -29.23 6.24
N LYS A 214 -12.03 -29.41 7.12
CA LYS A 214 -10.77 -30.09 6.77
C LYS A 214 -10.94 -31.60 6.68
N ALA A 215 -11.85 -32.19 7.48
CA ALA A 215 -12.19 -33.60 7.44
C ALA A 215 -13.07 -34.00 6.24
N VAL A 216 -13.87 -33.07 5.70
CA VAL A 216 -14.62 -33.28 4.44
C VAL A 216 -13.74 -33.12 3.20
N ALA A 217 -12.57 -32.49 3.33
CA ALA A 217 -11.67 -32.21 2.20
C ALA A 217 -10.68 -33.31 1.77
N PRO A 218 -10.49 -34.49 2.41
CA PRO A 218 -9.61 -35.54 1.91
C PRO A 218 -10.36 -36.83 1.56
N GLU A 219 -11.58 -36.76 1.00
CA GLU A 219 -12.27 -37.95 0.46
C GLU A 219 -13.06 -37.67 -0.82
N ALA A 220 -12.55 -36.80 -1.70
CA ALA A 220 -13.09 -36.62 -3.05
C ALA A 220 -12.14 -37.13 -4.15
N ALA A 221 -11.13 -37.94 -3.80
CA ALA A 221 -10.14 -38.45 -4.74
C ALA A 221 -9.74 -39.91 -4.45
N GLN A 222 -10.71 -40.83 -4.53
CA GLN A 222 -10.41 -42.21 -4.88
C GLN A 222 -11.47 -42.74 -5.86
N PRO A 223 -11.22 -42.71 -7.18
CA PRO A 223 -12.00 -43.54 -8.08
C PRO A 223 -11.56 -44.99 -7.92
N GLY A 224 -12.44 -45.79 -7.34
CA GLY A 224 -12.68 -47.19 -7.69
C GLY A 224 -11.48 -48.13 -7.81
N ARG A 225 -11.22 -48.87 -6.73
CA ARG A 225 -10.90 -50.29 -6.88
C ARG A 225 -12.17 -51.03 -7.33
N ALA A 226 -12.15 -51.56 -8.54
CA ALA A 226 -12.98 -52.68 -8.95
C ALA A 226 -12.10 -53.65 -9.74
N SER A 227 -11.92 -54.82 -9.13
CA SER A 227 -11.63 -56.15 -9.69
C SER A 227 -10.48 -56.32 -10.69
#